data_AF-A0A4Y9Q0I1-F1
#
_entry.id   AF-A0A4Y9Q0I1-F1
#
_cell.length_a   1.000
_cell.length_b   1.000
_cell.length_c   1.000
_cell.angle_alpha   90.00
_cell.angle_beta   90.00
_cell.angle_gamma   90.00
#
_symmetry.space_group_name_H-M   'P 1'
#
loop_
_entity.id
_entity.type
_entity.pdbx_description
1 polymer ?
#
loop_
_entity_poly.entity_id
_entity_poly.type
_entity_poly.pdbx_seq_one_letter_code
_entity_poly.pdbx_strand_id
1 'polypeptide(L)'
;MDLTGGVAVRLASLCLGGDGRLSQMLLCGTAVRGGLLLDLGLAGRVESAEDSVVVDPTPTGFGPADRLLAAIAVEPERSLDGWLDEKRIGLKDVATANVASGRWERRPGPLGFGRRYTDLHSEETDRDRRRQTDDDVQPWSPADACVIAVAAAAGLQDLGIPASGRRPDELLAATGPVAWLAEAVVDHVLLAGARYRYQAGALGAGGLGAF
;
A
#
# COMPACT_ATOMS: atom_id res chain seq x y z
N MET A 1 17.51 -9.64 -2.34
CA MET A 1 16.17 -9.56 -1.73
C MET A 1 15.19 -9.30 -2.84
N ASP A 2 14.08 -10.01 -2.82
CA ASP A 2 13.09 -9.92 -3.89
C ASP A 2 11.85 -9.17 -3.38
N LEU A 3 11.65 -7.95 -3.88
CA LEU A 3 10.47 -7.13 -3.57
C LEU A 3 9.35 -7.31 -4.59
N THR A 4 9.54 -8.15 -5.62
CA THR A 4 8.55 -8.33 -6.70
C THR A 4 7.30 -9.09 -6.25
N GLY A 5 7.32 -9.71 -5.06
CA GLY A 5 6.15 -10.26 -4.37
C GLY A 5 5.88 -9.61 -3.00
N GLY A 6 6.48 -8.43 -2.74
CA GLY A 6 6.40 -7.73 -1.46
C GLY A 6 5.02 -7.12 -1.15
N VAL A 7 4.92 -6.52 0.03
CA VAL A 7 3.74 -5.82 0.55
C VAL A 7 3.28 -4.74 -0.43
N ALA A 8 4.19 -3.89 -0.93
CA ALA A 8 3.83 -2.81 -1.85
C ALA A 8 3.17 -3.33 -3.14
N VAL A 9 3.68 -4.43 -3.67
CA VAL A 9 3.23 -5.06 -4.92
C VAL A 9 1.84 -5.68 -4.74
N ARG A 10 1.63 -6.37 -3.63
CA ARG A 10 0.34 -6.98 -3.28
C ARG A 10 -0.73 -5.92 -3.03
N LEU A 11 -0.40 -4.85 -2.29
CA LEU A 11 -1.28 -3.68 -2.12
C LEU A 11 -1.62 -2.98 -3.44
N ALA A 12 -0.64 -2.85 -4.35
CA ALA A 12 -0.90 -2.29 -5.68
C ALA A 12 -1.88 -3.16 -6.50
N SER A 13 -1.85 -4.47 -6.30
CA SER A 13 -2.75 -5.43 -6.96
C SER A 13 -4.16 -5.35 -6.40
N LEU A 14 -4.32 -5.08 -5.10
CA LEU A 14 -5.63 -4.77 -4.50
C LEU A 14 -6.22 -3.43 -5.01
N CYS A 15 -5.37 -2.50 -5.43
CA CYS A 15 -5.76 -1.23 -6.05
C CYS A 15 -6.10 -1.32 -7.55
N LEU A 16 -6.01 -2.51 -8.15
CA LEU A 16 -6.37 -2.75 -9.55
C LEU A 16 -7.86 -3.08 -9.66
N GLY A 17 -8.61 -2.27 -10.42
CA GLY A 17 -10.01 -2.55 -10.72
C GLY A 17 -10.17 -3.76 -11.64
N GLY A 18 -11.34 -4.40 -11.61
CA GLY A 18 -11.63 -5.57 -12.45
C GLY A 18 -11.55 -5.32 -13.96
N ASP A 19 -11.60 -4.05 -14.39
CA ASP A 19 -11.39 -3.64 -15.78
C ASP A 19 -9.92 -3.40 -16.14
N GLY A 20 -9.00 -3.64 -15.20
CA GLY A 20 -7.56 -3.46 -15.33
C GLY A 20 -7.10 -2.02 -15.14
N ARG A 21 -7.95 -1.10 -14.65
CA ARG A 21 -7.53 0.28 -14.36
C ARG A 21 -7.01 0.41 -12.94
N LEU A 22 -5.99 1.25 -12.78
CA LEU A 22 -5.53 1.68 -11.46
C LEU A 22 -6.61 2.55 -10.80
N SER A 23 -6.91 2.26 -9.53
CA SER A 23 -7.76 3.12 -8.70
C SER A 23 -7.26 4.57 -8.69
N GLN A 24 -8.20 5.51 -8.71
CA GLN A 24 -7.93 6.94 -8.57
C GLN A 24 -7.99 7.41 -7.10
N MET A 25 -8.26 6.49 -6.17
CA MET A 25 -8.27 6.80 -4.75
C MET A 25 -6.87 7.22 -4.30
N LEU A 26 -6.76 8.42 -3.72
CA LEU A 26 -5.48 8.93 -3.18
C LEU A 26 -4.89 7.96 -2.15
N LEU A 27 -5.74 7.24 -1.41
CA LEU A 27 -5.35 6.21 -0.45
C LEU A 27 -4.51 5.10 -1.05
N CYS A 28 -4.73 4.73 -2.31
CA CYS A 28 -3.89 3.71 -2.95
C CYS A 28 -2.43 4.16 -3.08
N GLY A 29 -2.18 5.46 -3.31
CA GLY A 29 -0.84 6.02 -3.32
C GLY A 29 -0.17 5.95 -1.95
N THR A 30 -0.89 6.25 -0.88
CA THR A 30 -0.41 6.13 0.51
C THR A 30 -0.16 4.68 0.90
N ALA A 31 -1.10 3.78 0.60
CA ALA A 31 -0.97 2.35 0.91
C ALA A 31 0.27 1.73 0.28
N VAL A 32 0.53 1.95 -1.01
CA VAL A 32 1.72 1.38 -1.66
C VAL A 32 3.03 1.96 -1.12
N ARG A 33 3.05 3.23 -0.71
CA ARG A 33 4.24 3.85 -0.09
C ARG A 33 4.52 3.26 1.29
N GLY A 34 3.47 3.12 2.11
CA GLY A 34 3.55 2.38 3.36
C GLY A 34 4.04 0.95 3.14
N GLY A 35 3.52 0.28 2.11
CA GLY A 35 3.99 -1.04 1.68
C GLY A 35 5.48 -1.08 1.34
N LEU A 36 6.01 -0.06 0.64
CA LEU A 36 7.44 0.00 0.31
C LEU A 36 8.30 0.15 1.57
N LEU A 37 7.87 0.96 2.54
CA LEU A 37 8.56 1.09 3.82
C LEU A 37 8.53 -0.21 4.62
N LEU A 38 7.38 -0.91 4.63
CA LEU A 38 7.24 -2.21 5.28
C LEU A 38 8.10 -3.28 4.62
N ASP A 39 8.16 -3.30 3.28
CA ASP A 39 9.06 -4.16 2.53
C ASP A 39 10.52 -3.93 2.93
N LEU A 40 10.94 -2.66 3.07
CA LEU A 40 12.28 -2.29 3.53
C LEU A 40 12.51 -2.61 5.03
N GLY A 41 11.48 -2.52 5.88
CA GLY A 41 11.57 -2.90 7.29
C GLY A 41 11.70 -4.42 7.47
N LEU A 42 10.89 -5.21 6.77
CA LEU A 42 10.93 -6.68 6.82
C LEU A 42 12.26 -7.23 6.31
N ALA A 43 12.87 -6.45 5.44
CA ALA A 43 14.20 -6.60 4.89
C ALA A 43 15.35 -6.25 5.84
N GLY A 44 15.06 -5.69 7.02
CA GLY A 44 16.06 -5.20 7.98
C GLY A 44 16.81 -3.95 7.48
N ARG A 45 16.21 -3.16 6.59
CA ARG A 45 16.82 -1.95 6.02
C ARG A 45 16.27 -0.67 6.63
N VAL A 46 15.27 -0.74 7.51
CA VAL A 46 14.68 0.41 8.19
C VAL A 46 14.72 0.19 9.69
N GLU A 47 15.31 1.13 10.40
CA GLU A 47 15.34 1.16 11.86
C GLU A 47 14.67 2.44 12.37
N SER A 48 14.06 2.35 13.55
CA SER A 48 13.44 3.50 14.22
C SER A 48 14.52 4.38 14.85
N ALA A 49 14.41 5.69 14.64
CA ALA A 49 15.12 6.72 15.39
C ALA A 49 14.11 7.61 16.14
N GLU A 50 14.59 8.54 16.98
CA GLU A 50 13.75 9.30 17.91
C GLU A 50 12.57 10.02 17.23
N ASP A 51 12.80 10.67 16.08
CA ASP A 51 11.76 11.36 15.29
C ASP A 51 11.82 11.04 13.78
N SER A 52 12.65 10.08 13.37
CA SER A 52 12.94 9.76 11.97
C SER A 52 13.18 8.27 11.76
N VAL A 53 13.56 7.89 10.55
CA VAL A 53 13.95 6.52 10.22
C VAL A 53 15.36 6.48 9.67
N VAL A 54 16.17 5.54 10.17
CA VAL A 54 17.49 5.26 9.60
C VAL A 54 17.32 4.16 8.57
N VAL A 55 17.90 4.37 7.40
CA VAL A 55 17.73 3.47 6.27
C VAL A 55 19.07 3.10 5.65
N ASP A 56 19.25 1.81 5.38
CA ASP A 56 20.39 1.33 4.60
C ASP A 56 20.19 1.69 3.12
N PRO A 57 21.05 2.53 2.51
CA PRO A 57 20.85 3.06 1.17
C PRO A 57 21.20 2.07 0.05
N THR A 58 21.61 0.84 0.38
CA THR A 58 21.97 -0.17 -0.62
C THR A 58 20.79 -0.43 -1.57
N PRO A 59 20.97 -0.31 -2.90
CA PRO A 59 19.91 -0.58 -3.86
C PRO A 59 19.32 -1.99 -3.73
N THR A 60 17.99 -2.06 -3.79
CA THR A 60 17.19 -3.29 -3.75
C THR A 60 17.02 -3.93 -5.13
N GLY A 61 17.19 -3.15 -6.21
CA GLY A 61 16.88 -3.54 -7.57
C GLY A 61 15.39 -3.36 -7.93
N PHE A 62 14.56 -2.92 -6.99
CA PHE A 62 13.16 -2.58 -7.21
C PHE A 62 13.02 -1.06 -7.31
N GLY A 63 12.87 -0.55 -8.54
CA GLY A 63 12.98 0.89 -8.84
C GLY A 63 12.17 1.85 -7.95
N PRO A 64 10.91 1.56 -7.54
CA PRO A 64 10.17 2.39 -6.58
C PRO A 64 10.81 2.43 -5.19
N ALA A 65 11.29 1.30 -4.68
CA ALA A 65 12.01 1.25 -3.40
C ALA A 65 13.35 1.98 -3.51
N ASP A 66 14.10 1.78 -4.60
CA ASP A 66 15.40 2.44 -4.79
C ASP A 66 15.27 3.97 -4.88
N ARG A 67 14.18 4.48 -5.47
CA ARG A 67 13.89 5.92 -5.46
C ARG A 67 13.50 6.43 -4.08
N LEU A 68 12.79 5.64 -3.29
CA LEU A 68 12.48 5.99 -1.91
C LEU A 68 13.76 6.04 -1.07
N LEU A 69 14.62 5.04 -1.18
CA LEU A 69 15.95 4.99 -0.55
C LEU A 69 16.80 6.21 -0.92
N ALA A 70 16.88 6.52 -2.22
CA ALA A 70 17.62 7.67 -2.71
C ALA A 70 17.05 9.00 -2.17
N ALA A 71 15.73 9.11 -2.03
CA ALA A 71 15.12 10.30 -1.44
C ALA A 71 15.43 10.42 0.05
N ILE A 72 15.32 9.32 0.81
CA ILE A 72 15.65 9.28 2.24
C ILE A 72 17.11 9.64 2.49
N ALA A 73 18.03 9.15 1.65
CA ALA A 73 19.44 9.49 1.74
C ALA A 73 19.73 10.99 1.54
N VAL A 74 18.87 11.72 0.82
CA VAL A 74 19.01 13.17 0.61
C VAL A 74 18.39 13.98 1.76
N GLU A 75 17.33 13.47 2.38
CA GLU A 75 16.58 14.16 3.45
C GLU A 75 16.43 13.27 4.70
N PRO A 76 17.53 12.82 5.35
CA PRO A 76 17.46 11.79 6.41
C PRO A 76 16.69 12.24 7.66
N GLU A 77 16.63 13.54 7.92
CA GLU A 77 15.91 14.12 9.07
C GLU A 77 14.39 14.23 8.84
N ARG A 78 13.90 13.87 7.66
CA ARG A 78 12.47 13.95 7.34
C ARG A 78 11.70 12.88 8.11
N SER A 79 10.61 13.29 8.77
CA SER A 79 9.76 12.39 9.54
C SER A 79 9.12 11.30 8.68
N LEU A 80 8.77 10.19 9.32
CA LEU A 80 8.06 9.07 8.69
C LEU A 80 6.76 9.51 8.01
N ASP A 81 5.96 10.35 8.67
CA ASP A 81 4.75 10.95 8.08
C ASP A 81 5.08 11.74 6.81
N GLY A 82 6.18 12.49 6.83
CA GLY A 82 6.67 13.21 5.65
C GLY A 82 6.93 12.28 4.48
N TRP A 83 7.51 11.11 4.71
CA TRP A 83 7.73 10.08 3.67
C TRP A 83 6.42 9.43 3.21
N LEU A 84 5.49 9.19 4.12
CA LEU A 84 4.14 8.69 3.78
C LEU A 84 3.29 9.71 3.03
N ASP A 85 3.64 11.01 3.07
CA ASP A 85 3.05 12.10 2.28
C ASP A 85 3.80 12.43 0.97
N GLU A 86 4.95 11.78 0.70
CA GLU A 86 5.73 11.98 -0.54
C GLU A 86 4.99 11.51 -1.81
N LYS A 87 4.47 12.43 -2.63
CA LYS A 87 3.63 12.08 -3.81
C LYS A 87 4.43 11.73 -5.06
N ARG A 88 5.76 11.93 -5.08
CA ARG A 88 6.62 11.60 -6.23
C ARG A 88 6.76 10.10 -6.48
N ILE A 89 6.46 9.28 -5.47
CA ILE A 89 6.49 7.82 -5.53
C ILE A 89 5.07 7.34 -5.23
N GLY A 90 4.41 6.68 -6.17
CA GLY A 90 3.02 6.27 -5.97
C GLY A 90 2.63 5.01 -6.74
N LEU A 91 1.32 4.76 -6.81
CA LEU A 91 0.77 3.55 -7.42
C LEU A 91 1.24 3.33 -8.87
N LYS A 92 1.43 4.40 -9.65
CA LYS A 92 1.91 4.31 -11.04
C LYS A 92 3.35 3.80 -11.12
N ASP A 93 4.17 4.12 -10.14
CA ASP A 93 5.56 3.68 -10.05
C ASP A 93 5.63 2.19 -9.74
N VAL A 94 4.85 1.74 -8.74
CA VAL A 94 4.74 0.32 -8.40
C VAL A 94 4.11 -0.48 -9.52
N ALA A 95 3.09 0.05 -10.21
CA ALA A 95 2.51 -0.58 -11.40
C ALA A 95 3.55 -0.77 -12.53
N THR A 96 4.41 0.24 -12.74
CA THR A 96 5.50 0.14 -13.73
C THR A 96 6.50 -0.93 -13.35
N ALA A 97 6.84 -1.02 -12.06
CA ALA A 97 7.74 -2.06 -11.55
C ALA A 97 7.13 -3.47 -11.64
N ASN A 98 5.82 -3.62 -11.36
CA ASN A 98 5.10 -4.88 -11.54
C ASN A 98 5.10 -5.37 -13.00
N VAL A 99 5.03 -4.45 -13.96
CA VAL A 99 5.16 -4.81 -15.38
C VAL A 99 6.61 -5.20 -15.70
N ALA A 100 7.59 -4.46 -15.20
CA ALA A 100 9.00 -4.74 -15.43
C ALA A 100 9.46 -6.08 -14.83
N SER A 101 8.89 -6.50 -13.69
CA SER A 101 9.16 -7.79 -13.05
C SER A 101 8.39 -8.95 -13.68
N GLY A 102 7.48 -8.69 -14.63
CA GLY A 102 6.62 -9.71 -15.23
C GLY A 102 5.48 -10.18 -14.34
N ARG A 103 5.21 -9.53 -13.19
CA ARG A 103 4.03 -9.84 -12.36
C ARG A 103 2.74 -9.39 -13.06
N TRP A 104 2.80 -8.24 -13.74
CA TRP A 104 1.67 -7.70 -14.47
C TRP A 104 1.94 -7.63 -15.97
N GLU A 105 0.90 -7.81 -16.77
CA GLU A 105 0.89 -7.52 -18.19
C GLU A 105 0.23 -6.16 -18.46
N ARG A 106 0.85 -5.33 -19.30
CA ARG A 106 0.20 -4.09 -19.78
C ARG A 106 -0.66 -4.39 -21.00
N ARG A 107 -1.92 -3.96 -20.95
CA ARG A 107 -2.89 -4.10 -22.05
C ARG A 107 -3.32 -2.75 -22.62
N PRO A 108 -3.59 -2.66 -23.93
CA PRO A 108 -4.23 -1.50 -24.51
C PRO A 108 -5.65 -1.34 -23.94
N GLY A 109 -6.05 -0.10 -23.68
CA GLY A 109 -7.45 0.18 -23.35
C GLY A 109 -8.36 0.03 -24.57
N PRO A 110 -9.69 -0.02 -24.37
CA PRO A 110 -10.66 -0.01 -25.47
C PRO A 110 -10.42 1.23 -26.33
N LEU A 111 -10.40 1.05 -27.65
CA LEU A 111 -10.10 2.09 -28.65
C LEU A 111 -8.70 2.73 -28.50
N GLY A 112 -7.76 2.06 -27.81
CA GLY A 112 -6.39 2.56 -27.61
C GLY A 112 -6.25 3.62 -26.52
N PHE A 113 -7.32 3.97 -25.80
CA PHE A 113 -7.28 5.00 -24.77
C PHE A 113 -6.95 4.43 -23.38
N GLY A 114 -5.92 5.00 -22.75
CA GLY A 114 -5.52 4.67 -21.38
C GLY A 114 -4.71 3.38 -21.26
N ARG A 115 -4.13 3.18 -20.07
CA ARG A 115 -3.35 1.99 -19.72
C ARG A 115 -4.24 1.04 -18.92
N ARG A 116 -4.29 -0.22 -19.33
CA ARG A 116 -4.87 -1.31 -18.53
C ARG A 116 -3.77 -2.29 -18.13
N TYR A 117 -4.01 -2.99 -17.04
CA TYR A 117 -3.10 -3.99 -16.51
C TYR A 117 -3.87 -5.27 -16.23
N THR A 118 -3.19 -6.40 -16.37
CA THR A 118 -3.64 -7.70 -15.91
C THR A 118 -2.66 -8.20 -14.88
N ASP A 119 -3.14 -8.48 -13.68
CA ASP A 119 -2.35 -9.15 -12.66
C ASP A 119 -2.25 -10.64 -13.00
N LEU A 120 -1.04 -11.11 -13.30
CA LEU A 120 -0.80 -12.52 -13.63
C LEU A 120 -0.79 -13.41 -12.39
N HIS A 121 -0.82 -12.80 -11.19
CA HIS A 121 -0.87 -13.49 -9.89
C HIS A 121 -2.21 -13.22 -9.19
N SER A 122 -3.30 -13.14 -9.97
CA SER A 122 -4.63 -12.78 -9.47
C SER A 122 -5.15 -13.71 -8.36
N GLU A 123 -4.74 -14.98 -8.32
CA GLU A 123 -5.11 -15.92 -7.25
C GLU A 123 -4.55 -15.50 -5.88
N GLU A 124 -3.34 -14.95 -5.83
CA GLU A 124 -2.74 -14.40 -4.61
C GLU A 124 -3.48 -13.14 -4.18
N THR A 125 -3.74 -12.24 -5.13
CA THR A 125 -4.50 -11.01 -4.88
C THR A 125 -5.92 -11.30 -4.39
N ASP A 126 -6.58 -12.32 -4.95
CA ASP A 126 -7.90 -12.77 -4.50
C ASP A 126 -7.85 -13.37 -3.11
N ARG A 127 -6.76 -14.09 -2.76
CA ARG A 127 -6.54 -14.58 -1.39
C ARG A 127 -6.41 -13.43 -0.42
N ASP A 128 -5.62 -12.42 -0.74
CA ASP A 128 -5.43 -11.23 0.09
C ASP A 128 -6.71 -10.41 0.28
N ARG A 129 -7.57 -10.40 -0.75
CA ARG A 129 -8.90 -9.78 -0.65
C ARG A 129 -9.84 -10.55 0.26
N ARG A 130 -9.75 -11.89 0.28
CA ARG A 130 -10.63 -12.79 1.06
C ARG A 130 -10.20 -12.99 2.51
N ARG A 131 -8.94 -12.69 2.85
CA ARG A 131 -8.39 -12.74 4.21
C ARG A 131 -9.09 -11.71 5.09
N GLN A 132 -10.25 -12.08 5.60
CA GLN A 132 -11.19 -11.22 6.33
C GLN A 132 -11.83 -11.92 7.53
N THR A 133 -11.40 -13.11 7.98
CA THR A 133 -12.12 -13.87 9.03
C THR A 133 -11.20 -14.62 10.00
N ASP A 134 -11.70 -14.87 11.21
CA ASP A 134 -11.06 -15.70 12.25
C ASP A 134 -10.85 -17.18 11.82
N ASP A 135 -11.49 -17.59 10.72
CA ASP A 135 -11.42 -18.95 10.16
C ASP A 135 -10.16 -19.21 9.30
N ASP A 136 -9.28 -18.23 9.11
CA ASP A 136 -8.00 -18.46 8.43
C ASP A 136 -7.05 -19.27 9.32
N VAL A 137 -7.07 -20.60 9.14
CA VAL A 137 -6.35 -21.61 9.94
C VAL A 137 -4.81 -21.55 9.73
N GLN A 138 -4.29 -20.80 8.75
CA GLN A 138 -2.85 -20.73 8.50
C GLN A 138 -2.15 -19.60 9.29
N PRO A 139 -0.97 -19.87 9.88
CA PRO A 139 -0.15 -18.81 10.47
C PRO A 139 0.25 -17.82 9.37
N TRP A 140 -0.08 -16.55 9.57
CA TRP A 140 0.30 -15.48 8.66
C TRP A 140 1.80 -15.23 8.72
N SER A 141 2.43 -15.05 7.55
CA SER A 141 3.76 -14.45 7.53
C SER A 141 3.67 -12.98 7.95
N PRO A 142 4.76 -12.37 8.47
CA PRO A 142 4.82 -10.93 8.73
C PRO A 142 4.38 -10.08 7.54
N ALA A 143 4.74 -10.47 6.31
CA ALA A 143 4.34 -9.78 5.09
C ALA A 143 2.82 -9.89 4.83
N ASP A 144 2.22 -11.06 5.09
CA ASP A 144 0.76 -11.21 5.01
C ASP A 144 0.06 -10.27 5.99
N ALA A 145 0.50 -10.26 7.26
CA ALA A 145 -0.06 -9.37 8.27
C ALA A 145 0.06 -7.89 7.85
N CYS A 146 1.20 -7.46 7.29
CA CYS A 146 1.36 -6.11 6.75
C CYS A 146 0.36 -5.79 5.64
N VAL A 147 0.19 -6.69 4.66
CA VAL A 147 -0.78 -6.49 3.56
C VAL A 147 -2.19 -6.35 4.10
N ILE A 148 -2.61 -7.24 5.01
CA ILE A 148 -3.96 -7.24 5.57
C ILE A 148 -4.22 -5.98 6.40
N ALA A 149 -3.27 -5.59 7.26
CA ALA A 149 -3.40 -4.39 8.10
C ALA A 149 -3.58 -3.11 7.26
N VAL A 150 -2.71 -2.92 6.27
CA VAL A 150 -2.75 -1.72 5.42
C VAL A 150 -3.94 -1.76 4.47
N ALA A 151 -4.29 -2.92 3.91
CA ALA A 151 -5.45 -3.06 3.03
C ALA A 151 -6.76 -2.80 3.77
N ALA A 152 -6.90 -3.26 5.01
CA ALA A 152 -8.04 -2.95 5.88
C ALA A 152 -8.14 -1.44 6.14
N ALA A 153 -7.03 -0.82 6.56
CA ALA A 153 -6.97 0.62 6.84
C ALA A 153 -7.31 1.48 5.61
N ALA A 154 -6.86 1.05 4.43
CA ALA A 154 -7.10 1.74 3.16
C ALA A 154 -8.49 1.45 2.56
N GLY A 155 -9.28 0.55 3.14
CA GLY A 155 -10.58 0.13 2.62
C GLY A 155 -10.48 -0.66 1.30
N LEU A 156 -9.37 -1.37 1.08
CA LEU A 156 -9.10 -2.15 -0.14
C LEU A 156 -9.65 -3.58 -0.09
N GLN A 157 -10.05 -4.03 1.10
CA GLN A 157 -10.55 -5.39 1.30
C GLN A 157 -12.06 -5.49 1.10
N ASP A 158 -12.83 -4.40 1.24
CA ASP A 158 -14.28 -4.51 1.33
C ASP A 158 -15.09 -3.74 0.27
N LEU A 159 -15.90 -4.53 -0.45
CA LEU A 159 -16.99 -4.12 -1.34
C LEU A 159 -18.37 -4.24 -0.64
N GLY A 160 -18.43 -4.24 0.70
CA GLY A 160 -19.69 -3.99 1.41
C GLY A 160 -20.03 -4.89 2.61
N ILE A 161 -19.07 -5.55 3.25
CA ILE A 161 -19.26 -6.27 4.51
C ILE A 161 -18.53 -5.48 5.64
N PRO A 162 -19.02 -5.45 6.89
CA PRO A 162 -18.23 -4.94 8.00
C PRO A 162 -17.11 -5.94 8.32
N ALA A 163 -15.86 -5.47 8.37
CA ALA A 163 -14.68 -6.26 8.73
C ALA A 163 -14.90 -7.08 10.03
N SER A 164 -14.52 -8.36 10.01
CA SER A 164 -14.77 -9.34 11.08
C SER A 164 -13.97 -9.12 12.38
N GLY A 165 -14.53 -9.60 13.50
CA GLY A 165 -13.89 -10.52 14.48
C GLY A 165 -12.57 -10.16 15.18
N ARG A 166 -11.46 -10.10 14.43
CA ARG A 166 -10.10 -10.07 15.01
C ARG A 166 -9.67 -8.67 15.42
N ARG A 167 -9.00 -8.55 16.57
CA ARG A 167 -8.58 -7.24 17.09
C ARG A 167 -7.39 -6.69 16.29
N PRO A 168 -7.40 -5.38 15.94
CA PRO A 168 -6.28 -4.71 15.25
C PRO A 168 -4.90 -4.99 15.88
N ASP A 169 -4.83 -5.05 17.20
CA ASP A 169 -3.59 -5.32 17.95
C ASP A 169 -2.96 -6.68 17.62
N GLU A 170 -3.78 -7.71 17.40
CA GLU A 170 -3.31 -9.07 17.07
C GLU A 170 -2.72 -9.11 15.67
N LEU A 171 -3.31 -8.36 14.73
CA LEU A 171 -2.83 -8.24 13.36
C LEU A 171 -1.53 -7.42 13.30
N LEU A 172 -1.43 -6.33 14.06
CA LEU A 172 -0.20 -5.54 14.17
C LEU A 172 0.94 -6.36 14.81
N ALA A 173 0.65 -7.11 15.88
CA ALA A 173 1.64 -8.00 16.49
C ALA A 173 2.15 -9.09 15.52
N ALA A 174 1.28 -9.60 14.64
CA ALA A 174 1.64 -10.60 13.64
C ALA A 174 2.60 -10.07 12.55
N THR A 175 2.78 -8.74 12.42
CA THR A 175 3.79 -8.15 11.53
C THR A 175 5.22 -8.28 12.06
N GLY A 176 5.39 -8.76 13.30
CA GLY A 176 6.69 -9.14 13.87
C GLY A 176 7.65 -7.94 14.03
N PRO A 177 8.87 -8.00 13.45
CA PRO A 177 9.91 -6.98 13.70
C PRO A 177 9.54 -5.58 13.20
N VAL A 178 8.53 -5.46 12.33
CA VAL A 178 8.06 -4.19 11.79
C VAL A 178 6.76 -3.70 12.41
N ALA A 179 6.33 -4.24 13.56
CA ALA A 179 5.07 -3.85 14.22
C ALA A 179 4.94 -2.34 14.44
N TRP A 180 5.99 -1.69 14.92
CA TRP A 180 6.04 -0.24 15.11
C TRP A 180 5.81 0.54 13.81
N LEU A 181 6.36 0.05 12.69
CA LEU A 181 6.24 0.69 11.38
C LEU A 181 4.86 0.40 10.77
N ALA A 182 4.34 -0.81 10.95
CA ALA A 182 3.02 -1.20 10.51
C ALA A 182 1.93 -0.37 11.20
N GLU A 183 2.07 -0.15 12.51
CA GLU A 183 1.21 0.73 13.29
C GLU A 183 1.22 2.16 12.74
N ALA A 184 2.40 2.76 12.58
CA ALA A 184 2.55 4.11 12.03
C ALA A 184 1.95 4.25 10.61
N VAL A 185 2.17 3.25 9.75
CA VAL A 185 1.60 3.23 8.40
C VAL A 185 0.07 3.13 8.45
N VAL A 186 -0.49 2.24 9.27
CA VAL A 186 -1.94 2.06 9.43
C VAL A 186 -2.59 3.35 9.93
N ASP A 187 -2.05 3.95 10.98
CA ASP A 187 -2.55 5.21 11.53
C ASP A 187 -2.53 6.33 10.49
N HIS A 188 -1.43 6.45 9.75
CA HIS A 188 -1.30 7.44 8.70
C HIS A 188 -2.34 7.23 7.58
N VAL A 189 -2.57 5.98 7.16
CA VAL A 189 -3.58 5.65 6.14
C VAL A 189 -5.00 5.98 6.64
N LEU A 190 -5.32 5.65 7.89
CA LEU A 190 -6.61 6.00 8.51
C LEU A 190 -6.82 7.51 8.57
N LEU A 191 -5.78 8.26 8.96
CA LEU A 191 -5.81 9.72 9.02
C LEU A 191 -5.98 10.33 7.62
N ALA A 192 -5.24 9.85 6.62
CA ALA A 192 -5.39 10.25 5.23
C ALA A 192 -6.81 9.96 4.71
N GLY A 193 -7.40 8.82 5.11
CA GLY A 193 -8.76 8.43 4.75
C GLY A 193 -9.81 9.35 5.37
N ALA A 194 -9.64 9.71 6.64
CA ALA A 194 -10.50 10.68 7.32
C ALA A 194 -10.45 12.05 6.65
N ARG A 195 -9.24 12.55 6.32
CA ARG A 195 -9.04 13.81 5.58
C ARG A 195 -9.70 13.78 4.21
N TYR A 196 -9.52 12.69 3.46
CA TYR A 196 -10.12 12.51 2.14
C TYR A 196 -11.65 12.52 2.19
N ARG A 197 -12.26 11.79 3.14
CA ARG A 197 -13.73 11.79 3.32
C ARG A 197 -14.26 13.17 3.70
N TYR A 198 -13.56 13.89 4.58
CA TYR A 198 -13.92 15.25 4.96
C TYR A 198 -13.90 16.20 3.75
N GLN A 199 -12.83 16.16 2.95
CA GLN A 199 -12.71 16.98 1.74
C GLN A 199 -13.75 16.62 0.67
N ALA A 200 -14.00 15.34 0.44
CA ALA A 200 -15.01 14.87 -0.50
C ALA A 200 -16.43 15.27 -0.06
N GLY A 201 -16.72 15.19 1.24
CA GLY A 201 -17.98 15.66 1.83
C GLY A 201 -18.17 17.18 1.70
N ALA A 202 -17.11 17.97 1.90
CA ALA A 202 -17.16 19.43 1.74
C ALA A 202 -17.41 19.85 0.28
N LEU A 203 -16.84 19.11 -0.69
CA LEU A 203 -17.09 19.34 -2.12
C LEU A 203 -18.49 18.88 -2.56
N GLY A 204 -19.02 17.80 -1.95
CA GLY A 204 -20.38 17.31 -2.18
C GLY A 204 -21.48 18.20 -1.57
N ALA A 205 -21.20 18.85 -0.44
CA ALA A 205 -22.13 19.79 0.22
C ALA A 205 -22.22 21.17 -0.46
N GLY A 206 -21.29 21.50 -1.37
CA GLY A 206 -21.35 22.73 -2.19
C GLY A 206 -22.12 22.58 -3.51
N GLY A 207 -22.66 21.39 -3.81
CA GLY A 207 -23.21 21.02 -5.12
C GLY A 207 -24.73 20.84 -5.19
N LEU A 208 -25.50 21.41 -4.26
CA LEU A 208 -26.95 21.55 -4.38
C LEU A 208 -27.38 22.98 -4.00
N GLY A 209 -27.01 23.92 -4.85
CA GLY A 209 -27.60 25.25 -4.93
C GLY A 209 -28.34 25.38 -6.26
N ALA A 210 -29.68 25.39 -6.18
CA ALA A 210 -30.67 25.82 -7.18
C ALA A 210 -30.26 25.81 -8.65
N PHE A 211 -30.80 24.87 -9.44
CA PHE A 211 -31.70 25.11 -10.58
C PHE A 211 -32.53 23.85 -10.85
#